data_AF-A0A1Y1WZ52-F1
#
_entry.id   AF-A0A1Y1WZ52-F1
#
_cell.length_a   1.000
_cell.length_b   1.000
_cell.length_c   1.000
_cell.angle_alpha   90.00
_cell.angle_beta   90.00
_cell.angle_gamma   90.00
#
_symmetry.space_group_name_H-M   'P 1'
#
loop_
_entity.id
_entity.type
_entity.pdbx_description
1 polymer ?
#
loop_
_entity_poly.entity_id
_entity_poly.type
_entity_poly.pdbx_seq_one_letter_code
_entity_poly.pdbx_strand_id
1 'polypeptide(L)'
;MTNYVKLPETDYEPLLRESKRNSKKDIIKCQPNLFLDEELYTDEYLFPESNNSSISDTRSIELITKSLDHDICVIDDKNISHEHTILHFGREANESGVVYEIRDINENILFLYTINYKERRGGLEDLYNNLKYSYSYIRHHDYVDLNIISNNNSKNKIKVKFKRRNTTKFNNKYTIEIFNNITKVIESFDLNYGNSVYCYNIYYGKKKRGGPLICNIKKPNIYDIGSIIEIAPGIDKAFIVVIIIGIQFLL
;
A
#
# COMPACT_ATOMS: atom_id res chain seq x y z
N MET A 1 -30.44 -44.89 -22.01
CA MET A 1 -30.70 -43.44 -21.96
C MET A 1 -30.01 -42.88 -20.74
N THR A 2 -28.88 -42.22 -20.92
CA THR A 2 -28.20 -41.49 -19.83
C THR A 2 -27.57 -40.25 -20.46
N ASN A 3 -28.21 -39.10 -20.26
CA ASN A 3 -27.76 -37.82 -20.77
C ASN A 3 -26.66 -37.28 -19.87
N TYR A 4 -25.44 -37.14 -20.39
CA TYR A 4 -24.38 -36.39 -19.74
C TYR A 4 -24.48 -34.92 -20.19
N VAL A 5 -24.83 -34.04 -19.26
CA VAL A 5 -24.78 -32.59 -19.45
C VAL A 5 -23.32 -32.16 -19.36
N LYS A 6 -22.79 -31.63 -20.47
CA LYS A 6 -21.47 -30.99 -20.53
C LYS A 6 -21.58 -29.62 -19.82
N LEU A 7 -20.85 -29.44 -18.73
CA LEU A 7 -20.68 -28.13 -18.09
C LEU A 7 -19.72 -27.26 -18.92
N PRO A 8 -19.91 -25.93 -18.96
CA PRO A 8 -19.06 -25.04 -19.74
C PRO A 8 -17.65 -24.96 -19.14
N GLU A 9 -16.64 -25.14 -19.99
CA GLU A 9 -15.24 -24.87 -19.68
C GLU A 9 -15.08 -23.37 -19.40
N THR A 10 -14.59 -23.01 -18.21
CA THR A 10 -14.29 -21.63 -17.84
C THR A 10 -12.89 -21.24 -18.34
N ASP A 11 -12.77 -20.02 -18.89
CA ASP A 11 -11.59 -19.41 -19.57
C ASP A 11 -10.30 -19.23 -18.74
N TYR A 12 -10.03 -20.04 -17.71
CA TYR A 12 -8.89 -19.84 -16.80
C TYR A 12 -7.72 -20.85 -16.97
N GLU A 13 -7.82 -21.84 -17.87
CA GLU A 13 -6.71 -22.76 -18.17
C GLU A 13 -5.42 -22.14 -18.76
N PRO A 14 -5.39 -20.96 -19.44
CA PRO A 14 -4.14 -20.45 -20.03
C PRO A 14 -3.11 -20.01 -18.97
N LEU A 15 -3.55 -19.52 -17.81
CA LEU A 15 -2.68 -18.88 -16.81
C LEU A 15 -1.81 -19.87 -16.02
N LEU A 16 -2.26 -21.12 -15.87
CA LEU A 16 -1.50 -22.19 -15.20
C LEU A 16 -0.49 -22.89 -16.14
N ARG A 17 -0.66 -22.78 -17.46
CA ARG A 17 0.27 -23.34 -18.45
C ARG A 17 1.44 -22.43 -18.78
N GLU A 18 1.29 -21.10 -18.71
CA GLU A 18 2.39 -20.16 -18.97
C GLU A 18 3.42 -20.11 -17.84
N SER A 19 3.00 -20.23 -16.57
CA SER A 19 3.94 -20.27 -15.43
C SER A 19 4.85 -21.51 -15.45
N LYS A 20 4.37 -22.65 -15.98
CA LYS A 20 5.18 -23.87 -16.13
C LYS A 20 6.10 -23.84 -17.36
N ARG A 21 5.76 -23.10 -18.42
CA ARG A 21 6.59 -22.99 -19.64
C ARG A 21 7.78 -22.05 -19.48
N ASN A 22 7.70 -21.01 -18.66
CA ASN A 22 8.79 -20.05 -18.47
C ASN A 22 9.88 -20.51 -17.48
N SER A 23 9.76 -21.70 -16.87
CA SER A 23 10.81 -22.27 -16.00
C SER A 23 12.01 -22.87 -16.75
N LYS A 24 11.92 -22.99 -18.08
CA LYS A 24 13.01 -23.47 -18.94
C LYS A 24 12.97 -22.78 -20.30
N LYS A 25 13.47 -21.54 -20.36
CA LYS A 25 14.32 -20.99 -21.43
C LYS A 25 14.43 -19.47 -21.35
N ASP A 26 15.66 -19.03 -21.58
CA ASP A 26 16.11 -17.71 -22.01
C ASP A 26 16.15 -16.58 -20.95
N ILE A 27 17.36 -16.44 -20.41
CA ILE A 27 17.91 -15.26 -19.77
C ILE A 27 17.84 -14.10 -20.76
N ILE A 28 16.88 -13.20 -20.60
CA ILE A 28 16.89 -11.90 -21.26
C ILE A 28 17.45 -10.88 -20.25
N LYS A 29 18.70 -10.47 -20.48
CA LYS A 29 19.32 -9.31 -19.81
C LYS A 29 18.53 -8.05 -20.18
N CYS A 30 17.78 -7.50 -19.23
CA CYS A 30 17.32 -6.12 -19.33
C CYS A 30 18.35 -5.20 -18.67
N GLN A 31 19.10 -4.46 -19.48
CA GLN A 31 19.87 -3.31 -18.98
C GLN A 31 18.93 -2.13 -18.71
N PRO A 32 19.16 -1.35 -17.64
CA PRO A 32 18.46 -0.08 -17.46
C PRO A 32 19.11 1.00 -18.32
N ASN A 33 18.38 1.52 -19.31
CA ASN A 33 18.73 2.78 -19.95
C ASN A 33 18.46 3.91 -18.96
N LEU A 34 19.53 4.40 -18.32
CA LEU A 34 19.62 5.77 -17.84
C LEU A 34 19.73 6.69 -19.07
N PHE A 35 18.75 7.56 -19.26
CA PHE A 35 18.99 8.85 -19.91
C PHE A 35 18.49 9.92 -18.94
N LEU A 36 19.47 10.60 -18.34
CA LEU A 36 19.33 11.88 -17.66
C LEU A 36 19.36 12.93 -18.77
N ASP A 37 18.29 13.71 -18.89
CA ASP A 37 18.40 15.03 -19.53
C ASP A 37 18.66 16.04 -18.43
N GLU A 38 19.93 16.47 -18.36
CA GLU A 38 20.37 17.68 -17.68
C GLU A 38 19.84 18.88 -18.46
N GLU A 39 18.91 19.65 -17.88
CA GLU A 39 18.77 21.06 -18.24
C GLU A 39 18.92 21.90 -16.96
N LEU A 40 20.06 22.60 -16.92
CA LEU A 40 20.37 23.69 -16.02
C LEU A 40 19.34 24.82 -16.18
N TYR A 41 18.56 25.08 -15.14
CA TYR A 41 17.85 26.34 -14.98
C TYR A 41 18.28 27.00 -13.68
N THR A 42 19.19 27.96 -13.79
CA THR A 42 19.59 28.86 -12.71
C THR A 42 18.71 30.10 -12.76
N ASP A 43 17.68 30.14 -11.92
CA ASP A 43 17.01 31.40 -11.57
C ASP A 43 17.42 31.80 -10.15
N GLU A 44 18.26 32.83 -10.07
CA GLU A 44 18.56 33.57 -8.85
C GLU A 44 17.28 34.26 -8.33
N TYR A 45 16.57 33.60 -7.42
CA TYR A 45 15.58 34.28 -6.59
C TYR A 45 16.24 34.83 -5.32
N LEU A 46 16.62 36.11 -5.40
CA LEU A 46 16.88 36.98 -4.25
C LEU A 46 15.63 37.09 -3.38
N PHE A 47 15.61 36.40 -2.24
CA PHE A 47 14.68 36.69 -1.15
C PHE A 47 15.34 37.64 -0.15
N PRO A 48 14.67 38.75 0.24
CA PRO A 48 15.21 39.64 1.25
C PRO A 48 15.16 38.97 2.63
N GLU A 49 16.29 38.99 3.33
CA GLU A 49 16.36 38.63 4.74
C GLU A 49 15.42 39.52 5.56
N SER A 50 14.38 38.92 6.13
CA SER A 50 13.64 39.53 7.22
C SER A 50 14.02 38.82 8.52
N ASN A 51 14.91 39.48 9.26
CA ASN A 51 15.13 39.22 10.67
C ASN A 51 13.83 39.45 11.41
N ASN A 52 13.22 38.39 11.95
CA ASN A 52 12.37 38.49 13.12
C ASN A 52 12.43 37.18 13.91
N SER A 53 13.15 37.25 15.03
CA SER A 53 13.13 36.28 16.11
C SER A 53 11.70 36.18 16.66
N SER A 54 11.06 35.03 16.45
CA SER A 54 10.07 34.54 17.40
C SER A 54 10.24 33.04 17.49
N ILE A 55 10.76 32.61 18.64
CA ILE A 55 10.77 31.23 19.09
C ILE A 55 9.31 30.81 19.15
N SER A 56 8.84 30.14 18.11
CA SER A 56 7.62 29.35 18.20
C SER A 56 8.06 27.94 18.56
N ASP A 57 7.89 27.58 19.83
CA ASP A 57 7.89 26.20 20.28
C ASP A 57 6.69 25.49 19.62
N THR A 58 6.85 25.13 18.34
CA THR A 58 6.01 24.13 17.69
C THR A 58 6.37 22.79 18.31
N ARG A 59 5.81 22.48 19.48
CA ARG A 59 5.70 21.12 19.97
C ARG A 59 5.02 20.31 18.87
N SER A 60 5.80 19.53 18.13
CA SER A 60 5.28 18.55 17.19
C SER A 60 4.41 17.59 17.98
N ILE A 61 3.09 17.73 17.84
CA ILE A 61 2.13 16.80 18.45
C ILE A 61 2.39 15.45 17.81
N GLU A 62 3.03 14.54 18.55
CA GLU A 62 3.16 13.16 18.13
C GLU A 62 1.76 12.56 17.98
N LEU A 63 1.47 12.12 16.76
CA LEU A 63 0.21 11.45 16.45
C LEU A 63 0.30 10.01 16.94
N ILE A 64 -0.33 9.74 18.08
CA ILE A 64 -0.35 8.40 18.69
C ILE A 64 -1.48 7.59 18.07
N THR A 65 -1.17 6.41 17.55
CA THR A 65 -2.18 5.45 17.07
C THR A 65 -2.96 4.87 18.25
N LYS A 66 -4.24 4.57 18.05
CA LYS A 66 -5.13 4.11 19.12
C LYS A 66 -5.65 2.71 18.83
N SER A 67 -5.58 1.84 19.85
CA SER A 67 -6.26 0.55 19.83
C SER A 67 -7.77 0.76 19.72
N LEU A 68 -8.43 -0.19 19.08
CA LEU A 68 -9.88 -0.30 19.00
C LEU A 68 -10.39 -1.25 20.09
N ASP A 69 -11.71 -1.30 20.26
CA ASP A 69 -12.42 -2.27 21.11
C ASP A 69 -12.68 -3.61 20.40
N HIS A 70 -12.25 -3.74 19.15
CA HIS A 70 -12.36 -4.94 18.32
C HIS A 70 -11.19 -5.00 17.33
N ASP A 71 -10.91 -6.19 16.81
CA ASP A 71 -9.89 -6.37 15.77
C ASP A 71 -10.42 -6.05 14.37
N ILE A 72 -9.55 -5.48 13.52
CA ILE A 72 -9.78 -5.31 12.08
C ILE A 72 -9.03 -6.40 11.32
N CYS A 73 -9.75 -7.49 11.04
CA CYS A 73 -9.27 -8.62 10.26
C CYS A 73 -9.82 -8.57 8.83
N VAL A 74 -8.97 -8.34 7.83
CA VAL A 74 -9.41 -8.20 6.44
C VAL A 74 -8.88 -9.33 5.57
N ILE A 75 -7.59 -9.63 5.65
CA ILE A 75 -6.90 -10.62 4.82
C ILE A 75 -6.79 -11.96 5.57
N ASP A 76 -6.16 -11.98 6.74
CA ASP A 76 -5.88 -13.19 7.53
C ASP A 76 -5.66 -12.81 9.00
N ASP A 77 -6.26 -13.57 9.92
CA ASP A 77 -6.20 -13.28 11.36
C ASP A 77 -4.78 -13.41 11.91
N LYS A 78 -3.93 -14.24 11.28
CA LYS A 78 -2.51 -14.40 11.61
C LYS A 78 -1.69 -13.13 11.42
N ASN A 79 -2.20 -12.18 10.64
CA ASN A 79 -1.52 -10.90 10.40
C ASN A 79 -1.87 -9.84 11.45
N ILE A 80 -2.80 -10.12 12.37
CA ILE A 80 -3.21 -9.20 13.43
C ILE A 80 -2.12 -9.19 14.51
N SER A 81 -1.68 -7.99 14.88
CA SER A 81 -0.82 -7.78 16.04
C SER A 81 -1.64 -7.15 17.17
N HIS A 82 -1.61 -7.72 18.37
CA HIS A 82 -2.18 -7.08 19.55
C HIS A 82 -1.23 -6.08 20.23
N GLU A 83 -0.09 -5.82 19.59
CA GLU A 83 0.89 -4.82 20.01
C GLU A 83 1.03 -3.73 18.95
N HIS A 84 1.43 -2.54 19.40
CA HIS A 84 1.77 -1.45 18.51
C HIS A 84 2.90 -1.90 17.58
N THR A 85 2.69 -1.79 16.28
CA THR A 85 3.63 -2.31 15.29
C THR A 85 4.28 -1.16 14.53
N ILE A 86 5.60 -1.18 14.43
CA ILE A 86 6.37 -0.27 13.60
C ILE A 86 6.98 -1.08 12.45
N LEU A 87 6.72 -0.64 11.21
CA LEU A 87 7.27 -1.24 10.00
C LEU A 87 8.10 -0.21 9.23
N HIS A 88 9.19 -0.68 8.62
CA HIS A 88 10.04 0.10 7.72
C HIS A 88 9.85 -0.41 6.30
N PHE A 89 9.40 0.46 5.39
CA PHE A 89 9.44 0.18 3.97
C PHE A 89 10.81 0.55 3.44
N GLY A 90 11.44 -0.38 2.75
CA GLY A 90 12.78 -0.23 2.21
C GLY A 90 12.88 -0.70 0.78
N ARG A 91 14.01 -0.35 0.18
CA ARG A 91 14.42 -0.84 -1.13
C ARG A 91 15.85 -1.35 -0.99
N GLU A 92 16.08 -2.58 -1.43
CA GLU A 92 17.42 -3.13 -1.57
C GLU A 92 17.71 -3.38 -3.05
N ALA A 93 18.81 -2.83 -3.54
CA ALA A 93 19.29 -3.12 -4.88
C ALA A 93 20.21 -4.34 -4.80
N ASN A 94 19.92 -5.37 -5.60
CA ASN A 94 20.77 -6.54 -5.75
C ASN A 94 21.13 -6.77 -7.23
N GLU A 95 21.94 -7.79 -7.50
CA GLU A 95 22.41 -8.12 -8.86
C GLU A 95 21.27 -8.44 -9.84
N SER A 96 20.09 -8.83 -9.32
CA SER A 96 18.91 -9.18 -10.12
C SER A 96 17.94 -8.01 -10.30
N GLY A 97 18.21 -6.85 -9.67
CA GLY A 97 17.40 -5.65 -9.79
C GLY A 97 17.02 -5.05 -8.44
N VAL A 98 15.86 -4.41 -8.40
CA VAL A 98 15.36 -3.74 -7.21
C VAL A 98 14.36 -4.65 -6.49
N VAL A 99 14.70 -5.03 -5.26
CA VAL A 99 13.79 -5.73 -4.35
C VAL A 99 13.24 -4.72 -3.36
N TYR A 100 11.93 -4.79 -3.12
CA TYR A 100 11.31 -3.97 -2.10
C TYR A 100 10.94 -4.82 -0.91
N GLU A 101 11.22 -4.28 0.27
CA GLU A 101 11.18 -5.02 1.51
C GLU A 101 10.38 -4.26 2.56
N ILE A 102 9.78 -5.03 3.46
CA ILE A 102 9.06 -4.52 4.61
C ILE A 102 9.67 -5.17 5.83
N ARG A 103 10.29 -4.36 6.68
CA ARG A 103 11.01 -4.80 7.88
C ARG A 103 10.26 -4.41 9.14
N ASP A 104 10.46 -5.16 10.22
CA ASP A 104 10.04 -4.76 11.55
C ASP A 104 11.04 -3.78 12.19
N ILE A 105 10.77 -3.36 13.43
CA ILE A 105 11.64 -2.45 14.20
C ILE A 105 13.03 -3.03 14.50
N ASN A 106 13.18 -4.36 14.43
CA ASN A 106 14.45 -5.06 14.65
C ASN A 106 15.17 -5.33 13.33
N GLU A 107 14.74 -4.71 12.22
CA GLU A 107 15.26 -4.88 10.87
C GLU A 107 15.08 -6.30 10.30
N ASN A 108 14.21 -7.14 10.90
CA ASN A 108 13.84 -8.42 10.31
C ASN A 108 12.90 -8.18 9.14
N ILE A 109 13.22 -8.75 7.98
CA ILE A 109 12.32 -8.72 6.83
C ILE A 109 11.08 -9.56 7.18
N LEU A 110 9.90 -8.97 7.00
CA LEU A 110 8.60 -9.64 7.18
C LEU A 110 8.00 -10.03 5.83
N PHE A 111 8.10 -9.13 4.85
CA PHE A 111 7.54 -9.32 3.53
C PHE A 111 8.47 -8.76 2.45
N LEU A 112 8.44 -9.41 1.30
CA LEU A 112 8.92 -8.85 0.05
C LEU A 112 7.72 -8.38 -0.76
N TYR A 113 7.85 -7.29 -1.51
CA TYR A 113 6.79 -6.86 -2.41
C TYR A 113 7.30 -6.50 -3.79
N THR A 114 6.44 -6.75 -4.78
CA THR A 114 6.71 -6.44 -6.18
C THR A 114 5.69 -5.45 -6.70
N ILE A 115 6.13 -4.49 -7.50
CA ILE A 115 5.25 -3.48 -8.09
C ILE A 115 5.54 -3.32 -9.56
N ASN A 116 4.50 -3.51 -10.39
CA ASN A 116 4.55 -3.19 -11.81
C ASN A 116 3.64 -1.99 -12.08
N TYR A 117 4.24 -0.81 -12.20
CA TYR A 117 3.51 0.45 -12.43
C TYR A 117 2.71 0.46 -13.73
N LYS A 118 3.25 -0.16 -14.79
CA LYS A 118 2.63 -0.21 -16.12
C LYS A 118 1.36 -1.06 -16.12
N GLU A 119 1.46 -2.25 -15.53
CA GLU A 119 0.35 -3.21 -15.47
C GLU A 119 -0.55 -3.01 -14.25
N ARG A 120 -0.17 -2.09 -13.35
CA ARG A 120 -0.88 -1.77 -12.11
C ARG A 120 -1.21 -3.00 -11.28
N ARG A 121 -0.22 -3.88 -11.15
CA ARG A 121 -0.32 -5.13 -10.40
C ARG A 121 0.96 -5.37 -9.61
N GLY A 122 0.90 -6.33 -8.70
CA GLY A 122 2.05 -6.75 -7.92
C GLY A 122 1.70 -7.88 -6.97
N GLY A 123 2.63 -8.17 -6.08
CA GLY A 123 2.50 -9.24 -5.11
C GLY A 123 3.15 -8.90 -3.77
N LEU A 124 2.64 -9.54 -2.73
CA LEU A 124 3.27 -9.64 -1.43
C LEU A 124 3.73 -11.08 -1.24
N GLU A 125 5.02 -11.25 -1.00
CA GLU A 125 5.74 -12.52 -0.92
C GLU A 125 6.30 -12.71 0.49
N ASP A 126 6.50 -13.97 0.89
CA ASP A 126 7.32 -14.28 2.06
C ASP A 126 8.82 -14.24 1.74
N LEU A 127 9.64 -14.47 2.76
CA LEU A 127 11.10 -14.50 2.66
C LEU A 127 11.66 -15.60 1.75
N TYR A 128 10.83 -16.56 1.36
CA TYR A 128 11.19 -17.64 0.45
C TYR A 128 10.66 -17.39 -0.96
N ASN A 129 10.27 -16.15 -1.28
CA ASN A 129 9.68 -15.73 -2.55
C ASN A 129 8.38 -16.48 -2.90
N ASN A 130 7.66 -17.00 -1.89
CA ASN A 130 6.34 -17.56 -2.13
C ASN A 130 5.31 -16.43 -2.11
N LEU A 131 4.65 -16.22 -3.25
CA LEU A 131 3.55 -15.28 -3.37
C LEU A 131 2.42 -15.64 -2.40
N LYS A 132 2.15 -14.76 -1.43
CA LYS A 132 1.03 -14.88 -0.48
C LYS A 132 -0.22 -14.22 -1.04
N TYR A 133 -0.06 -13.01 -1.54
CA TYR A 133 -1.15 -12.19 -2.04
C TYR A 133 -0.75 -11.54 -3.36
N SER A 134 -1.63 -11.62 -4.35
CA SER A 134 -1.53 -10.78 -5.54
C SER A 134 -2.48 -9.61 -5.41
N TYR A 135 -2.10 -8.47 -5.97
CA TYR A 135 -2.97 -7.30 -6.01
C TYR A 135 -3.00 -6.64 -7.38
N SER A 136 -4.13 -6.02 -7.71
CA SER A 136 -4.31 -5.26 -8.94
C SER A 136 -5.19 -4.04 -8.74
N TYR A 137 -4.88 -2.97 -9.47
CA TYR A 137 -5.58 -1.70 -9.40
C TYR A 137 -6.38 -1.43 -10.67
N ILE A 138 -7.67 -1.14 -10.49
CA ILE A 138 -8.57 -0.75 -11.55
C ILE A 138 -9.02 0.68 -11.28
N ARG A 139 -8.65 1.60 -12.18
CA ARG A 139 -9.02 3.00 -12.08
C ARG A 139 -10.37 3.24 -12.76
N HIS A 140 -11.31 3.79 -12.01
CA HIS A 140 -12.56 4.30 -12.52
C HIS A 140 -12.52 5.84 -12.54
N HIS A 141 -13.59 6.47 -13.04
CA HIS A 141 -13.69 7.93 -13.10
C HIS A 141 -13.56 8.57 -11.70
N ASP A 142 -14.32 8.08 -10.72
CA ASP A 142 -14.43 8.71 -9.38
C ASP A 142 -13.75 7.94 -8.25
N TYR A 143 -13.24 6.74 -8.53
CA TYR A 143 -12.65 5.86 -7.53
C TYR A 143 -11.64 4.90 -8.13
N VAL A 144 -10.86 4.25 -7.27
CA VAL A 144 -9.94 3.17 -7.63
C VAL A 144 -10.31 1.94 -6.83
N ASP A 145 -10.38 0.80 -7.50
CA ASP A 145 -10.54 -0.50 -6.86
C ASP A 145 -9.18 -1.19 -6.77
N LEU A 146 -8.77 -1.53 -5.55
CA LEU A 146 -7.67 -2.43 -5.23
C LEU A 146 -8.26 -3.81 -4.96
N ASN A 147 -7.94 -4.76 -5.84
CA ASN A 147 -8.31 -6.15 -5.66
C ASN A 147 -7.14 -6.89 -5.04
N ILE A 148 -7.39 -7.65 -3.96
CA ILE A 148 -6.40 -8.48 -3.28
C ILE A 148 -6.89 -9.92 -3.40
N ILE A 149 -6.02 -10.83 -3.87
CA ILE A 149 -6.33 -12.24 -4.05
C ILE A 149 -5.28 -13.06 -3.32
N SER A 150 -5.73 -13.88 -2.38
CA SER A 150 -4.85 -14.85 -1.72
C SER A 150 -4.48 -15.95 -2.70
N ASN A 151 -3.19 -16.29 -2.77
CA ASN A 151 -2.69 -17.33 -3.66
C ASN A 151 -3.23 -18.72 -3.28
N ASN A 152 -3.50 -18.95 -2.00
CA ASN A 152 -4.02 -20.22 -1.50
C ASN A 152 -5.52 -20.41 -1.78
N ASN A 153 -6.24 -19.33 -2.11
CA ASN A 153 -7.67 -19.40 -2.39
C ASN A 153 -8.10 -18.26 -3.31
N SER A 154 -8.08 -18.51 -4.62
CA SER A 154 -8.50 -17.54 -5.64
C SER A 154 -9.95 -17.08 -5.54
N LYS A 155 -10.81 -17.82 -4.81
CA LYS A 155 -12.19 -17.40 -4.53
C LYS A 155 -12.26 -16.32 -3.46
N ASN A 156 -11.25 -16.19 -2.60
CA ASN A 156 -11.16 -15.15 -1.59
C ASN A 156 -10.56 -13.88 -2.20
N LYS A 157 -11.37 -13.22 -3.02
CA LYS A 157 -11.08 -11.89 -3.56
C LYS A 157 -11.60 -10.83 -2.61
N ILE A 158 -10.70 -10.03 -2.07
CA ILE A 158 -11.02 -8.85 -1.27
C ILE A 158 -10.98 -7.64 -2.20
N LYS A 159 -12.01 -6.81 -2.10
CA LYS A 159 -12.11 -5.58 -2.89
C LYS A 159 -12.07 -4.38 -1.95
N VAL A 160 -11.06 -3.54 -2.14
CA VAL A 160 -10.82 -2.31 -1.41
C VAL A 160 -11.08 -1.14 -2.34
N LYS A 161 -12.00 -0.24 -1.97
CA LYS A 161 -12.38 0.89 -2.81
C LYS A 161 -11.85 2.20 -2.26
N PHE A 162 -11.05 2.91 -3.04
CA PHE A 162 -10.55 4.25 -2.74
C PHE A 162 -11.41 5.28 -3.46
N LYS A 163 -12.30 5.95 -2.74
CA LYS A 163 -13.12 7.05 -3.27
C LYS A 163 -12.41 8.38 -3.04
N ARG A 164 -12.12 9.12 -4.11
CA ARG A 164 -11.58 10.48 -3.97
C ARG A 164 -12.64 11.36 -3.34
N ARG A 165 -12.26 12.13 -2.33
CA ARG A 165 -13.12 13.14 -1.72
C ARG A 165 -12.86 14.46 -2.42
N ASN A 166 -13.93 15.12 -2.86
CA ASN A 166 -13.83 16.49 -3.36
C ASN A 166 -13.37 17.39 -2.22
N THR A 167 -12.22 18.02 -2.39
CA THR A 167 -11.68 18.99 -1.43
C THR A 167 -11.25 20.23 -2.19
N THR A 168 -11.51 21.39 -1.58
CA THR A 168 -11.08 22.69 -2.11
C THR A 168 -9.59 22.94 -1.92
N LYS A 169 -8.89 22.08 -1.17
CA LYS A 169 -7.44 22.16 -0.94
C LYS A 169 -6.72 21.20 -1.88
N PHE A 170 -5.49 21.55 -2.26
CA PHE A 170 -4.60 20.74 -3.11
C PHE A 170 -4.28 19.34 -2.55
N ASN A 171 -4.65 19.05 -1.30
CA ASN A 171 -4.38 17.76 -0.68
C ASN A 171 -5.45 16.76 -1.10
N ASN A 172 -5.05 15.72 -1.81
CA ASN A 172 -5.91 14.58 -2.10
C ASN A 172 -6.45 14.00 -0.79
N LYS A 173 -7.70 13.59 -0.72
CA LYS A 173 -8.26 12.87 0.44
C LYS A 173 -9.06 11.72 -0.09
N TYR A 174 -8.97 10.57 0.57
CA TYR A 174 -9.68 9.37 0.12
C TYR A 174 -10.48 8.78 1.26
N THR A 175 -11.66 8.27 0.93
CA THR A 175 -12.35 7.30 1.77
C THR A 175 -11.98 5.92 1.24
N ILE A 176 -11.47 5.06 2.11
CA ILE A 176 -11.23 3.65 1.82
C ILE A 176 -12.45 2.88 2.31
N GLU A 177 -13.05 2.04 1.48
CA GLU A 177 -14.20 1.20 1.85
C GLU A 177 -13.91 -0.26 1.56
N ILE A 178 -14.26 -1.13 2.50
CA ILE A 178 -14.01 -2.56 2.42
C ILE A 178 -15.21 -3.29 2.98
N PHE A 179 -15.62 -4.35 2.30
CA PHE A 179 -16.57 -5.28 2.87
C PHE A 179 -15.84 -6.27 3.78
N ASN A 180 -16.02 -6.13 5.09
CA ASN A 180 -15.48 -7.08 6.05
C ASN A 180 -16.34 -8.35 5.99
N ASN A 181 -15.72 -9.45 5.56
CA ASN A 181 -16.41 -10.73 5.37
C ASN A 181 -16.83 -11.39 6.68
N ILE A 182 -16.20 -11.04 7.81
CA ILE A 182 -16.52 -11.56 9.14
C ILE A 182 -17.73 -10.83 9.70
N THR A 183 -17.68 -9.49 9.75
CA THR A 183 -18.77 -8.68 10.31
C THR A 183 -19.94 -8.48 9.36
N LYS A 184 -19.75 -8.78 8.06
CA LYS A 184 -20.70 -8.52 6.96
C LYS A 184 -21.08 -7.04 6.81
N VAL A 185 -20.23 -6.14 7.29
CA VAL A 185 -20.44 -4.69 7.22
C VAL A 185 -19.40 -4.06 6.30
N ILE A 186 -19.77 -2.95 5.65
CA ILE A 186 -18.81 -2.10 4.96
C ILE A 186 -18.09 -1.26 6.00
N GLU A 187 -16.83 -1.56 6.22
CA GLU A 187 -15.93 -0.73 7.00
C GLU A 187 -15.40 0.42 6.15
N SER A 188 -15.21 1.56 6.79
CA SER A 188 -14.78 2.79 6.13
C SER A 188 -13.61 3.39 6.88
N PHE A 189 -12.58 3.78 6.15
CA PHE A 189 -11.40 4.44 6.68
C PHE A 189 -11.21 5.79 5.98
N ASP A 190 -10.75 6.79 6.72
CA ASP A 190 -10.45 8.11 6.17
C ASP A 190 -8.94 8.25 6.00
N LEU A 191 -8.48 8.37 4.76
CA LEU A 191 -7.08 8.63 4.42
C LEU A 191 -6.88 10.14 4.27
N ASN A 192 -6.10 10.71 5.18
CA ASN A 192 -5.76 12.13 5.19
C ASN A 192 -4.25 12.33 5.08
N TYR A 193 -3.87 13.33 4.30
CA TYR A 193 -2.50 13.85 4.30
C TYR A 193 -2.34 14.67 5.57
N GLY A 194 -1.24 14.43 6.27
CA GLY A 194 -0.86 15.14 7.48
C GLY A 194 -0.56 16.62 7.21
N ASN A 195 -0.10 17.31 8.25
CA ASN A 195 0.30 18.71 8.14
C ASN A 195 1.60 18.88 7.32
N SER A 196 2.41 17.81 7.24
CA SER A 196 3.51 17.69 6.28
C SER A 196 3.02 16.94 5.04
N VAL A 197 3.52 17.35 3.87
CA VAL A 197 3.27 16.68 2.57
C VAL A 197 3.71 15.21 2.60
N TYR A 198 4.58 14.84 3.54
CA TYR A 198 5.22 13.53 3.64
C TYR A 198 4.59 12.61 4.70
N CYS A 199 3.46 12.99 5.30
CA CYS A 199 2.77 12.15 6.27
C CYS A 199 1.39 11.73 5.78
N TYR A 200 1.06 10.45 5.91
CA TYR A 200 -0.28 9.92 5.61
C TYR A 200 -0.87 9.31 6.87
N ASN A 201 -2.14 9.59 7.13
CA ASN A 201 -2.86 9.14 8.30
C ASN A 201 -4.10 8.39 7.88
N ILE A 202 -4.26 7.16 8.37
CA ILE A 202 -5.43 6.32 8.16
C ILE A 202 -6.20 6.26 9.48
N TYR A 203 -7.45 6.70 9.42
CA TYR A 203 -8.37 6.66 10.56
C TYR A 203 -9.43 5.60 10.34
N TYR A 204 -9.81 4.86 11.38
CA TYR A 204 -11.01 4.03 11.34
C TYR A 204 -12.25 4.93 11.46
N GLY A 205 -13.15 4.87 10.48
CA GLY A 205 -14.24 5.82 10.31
C GLY A 205 -13.77 7.21 9.85
N LYS A 206 -14.60 8.24 10.06
CA LYS A 206 -14.32 9.61 9.61
C LYS A 206 -13.52 10.38 10.66
N LYS A 207 -12.36 10.94 10.30
CA LYS A 207 -11.55 11.79 11.21
C LYS A 207 -12.36 12.92 11.85
N LYS A 208 -13.17 13.63 11.04
CA LYS A 208 -14.02 14.75 11.51
C LYS A 208 -15.09 14.34 12.52
N ARG A 209 -15.40 13.05 12.64
CA ARG A 209 -16.36 12.50 13.61
C ARG A 209 -15.65 11.80 14.78
N GLY A 210 -14.37 12.05 14.99
CA GLY A 210 -13.59 11.45 16.06
C GLY A 210 -13.08 10.03 15.76
N GLY A 211 -13.05 9.61 14.50
CA GLY A 211 -12.49 8.31 14.11
C GLY A 211 -11.04 8.16 14.62
N PRO A 212 -10.70 7.05 15.28
CA PRO A 212 -9.36 6.84 15.84
C PRO A 212 -8.30 6.65 14.75
N LEU A 213 -7.09 7.16 15.00
CA LEU A 213 -5.94 6.96 14.13
C LEU A 213 -5.45 5.52 14.29
N ILE A 214 -5.49 4.73 13.23
CA ILE A 214 -5.07 3.32 13.25
C ILE A 214 -3.75 3.08 12.53
N CYS A 215 -3.35 3.98 11.63
CA CYS A 215 -2.07 3.90 10.98
C CYS A 215 -1.55 5.30 10.62
N ASN A 216 -0.26 5.52 10.89
CA ASN A 216 0.47 6.73 10.60
C ASN A 216 1.71 6.37 9.77
N ILE A 217 1.86 7.02 8.62
CA ILE A 217 2.92 6.74 7.65
C ILE A 217 3.74 8.02 7.55
N LYS A 218 5.01 7.95 7.94
CA LYS A 218 5.98 9.04 7.87
C LYS A 218 6.97 8.73 6.76
N LYS A 219 7.01 9.58 5.73
CA LYS A 219 8.06 9.58 4.73
C LYS A 219 9.13 10.62 5.09
N PRO A 220 10.42 10.30 4.95
CA PRO A 220 11.48 11.28 5.12
C PRO A 220 11.51 12.29 3.96
N ASN A 221 11.14 11.88 2.73
CA ASN A 221 11.09 12.74 1.54
C ASN A 221 10.07 12.21 0.50
N ILE A 222 9.65 13.03 -0.47
CA ILE A 222 8.74 12.68 -1.57
C ILE A 222 9.33 11.63 -2.52
N TYR A 223 10.64 11.67 -2.72
CA TYR A 223 11.36 10.76 -3.63
C TYR A 223 11.84 9.49 -2.95
N ASP A 224 11.79 9.45 -1.62
CA ASP A 224 12.23 8.28 -0.89
C ASP A 224 11.12 7.23 -0.83
N ILE A 225 11.53 5.99 -1.07
CA ILE A 225 10.71 4.80 -0.90
C ILE A 225 10.67 4.44 0.60
N GLY A 226 11.72 4.81 1.34
CA GLY A 226 11.81 4.78 2.79
C GLY A 226 10.56 5.33 3.44
N SER A 227 9.87 4.54 4.25
CA SER A 227 8.73 5.00 5.04
C SER A 227 8.69 4.29 6.38
N ILE A 228 8.41 5.02 7.45
CA ILE A 228 8.12 4.47 8.77
C ILE A 228 6.60 4.41 8.92
N ILE A 229 6.09 3.23 9.28
CA ILE A 229 4.65 2.97 9.38
C ILE A 229 4.36 2.50 10.78
N GLU A 230 3.58 3.27 11.51
CA GLU A 230 3.10 2.96 12.84
C GLU A 230 1.66 2.43 12.71
N ILE A 231 1.40 1.22 13.19
CA ILE A 231 0.09 0.55 13.13
C ILE A 231 -0.41 0.33 14.56
N ALA A 232 -1.67 0.67 14.80
CA ALA A 232 -2.34 0.39 16.07
C ALA A 232 -2.44 -1.13 16.35
N PRO A 233 -2.51 -1.53 17.63
CA PRO A 233 -2.94 -2.87 18.02
C PRO A 233 -4.29 -3.27 17.41
N GLY A 234 -4.49 -4.57 17.20
CA GLY A 234 -5.72 -5.18 16.71
C GLY A 234 -5.94 -5.01 15.21
N ILE A 235 -4.92 -4.64 14.44
CA ILE A 235 -5.03 -4.39 13.00
C ILE A 235 -4.25 -5.43 12.20
N ASP A 236 -4.88 -5.96 11.15
CA ASP A 236 -4.23 -6.80 10.14
C ASP A 236 -3.11 -6.01 9.42
N LYS A 237 -1.86 -6.40 9.71
CA LYS A 237 -0.66 -5.72 9.20
C LYS A 237 -0.50 -5.87 7.69
N ALA A 238 -0.79 -7.05 7.13
CA ALA A 238 -0.68 -7.29 5.70
C ALA A 238 -1.70 -6.44 4.93
N PHE A 239 -2.88 -6.27 5.50
CA PHE A 239 -3.90 -5.39 4.95
C PHE A 239 -3.44 -3.92 4.88
N ILE A 240 -2.86 -3.39 5.96
CA ILE A 240 -2.31 -2.02 5.97
C ILE A 240 -1.18 -1.88 4.96
N VAL A 241 -0.27 -2.85 4.89
CA VAL A 241 0.82 -2.89 3.90
C VAL A 241 0.28 -2.77 2.48
N VAL A 242 -0.72 -3.56 2.11
CA VAL A 242 -1.29 -3.57 0.75
C VAL A 242 -2.03 -2.26 0.46
N ILE A 243 -2.70 -1.64 1.45
CA ILE A 243 -3.25 -0.28 1.30
C ILE A 243 -2.14 0.72 0.98
N ILE A 244 -1.02 0.67 1.71
CA ILE A 244 0.07 1.65 1.55
C ILE A 244 0.69 1.56 0.18
N ILE A 245 0.95 0.34 -0.30
CA ILE A 245 1.36 0.09 -1.68
C ILE A 245 0.33 0.68 -2.64
N GLY A 246 -0.97 0.54 -2.32
CA GLY A 246 -2.04 1.11 -3.13
C GLY A 246 -2.09 2.62 -3.18
N ILE A 247 -1.74 3.29 -2.09
CA ILE A 247 -1.62 4.74 -2.05
C ILE A 247 -0.53 5.21 -3.03
N GLN A 248 0.54 4.44 -3.22
CA GLN A 248 1.59 4.78 -4.19
C GLN A 248 1.09 4.82 -5.64
N PHE A 249 0.01 4.11 -5.98
CA PHE A 249 -0.63 4.17 -7.30
C PHE A 249 -1.65 5.32 -7.45
N LEU A 250 -2.03 5.97 -6.34
CA LEU A 250 -2.98 7.08 -6.33
C LEU A 250 -2.31 8.45 -6.42
N LEU A 251 -1.03 8.51 -6.03
CA LEU A 251 -0.14 9.66 -6.13
C LEU A 251 0.36 9.80 -7.57
#